data_AF-A0A8S3A309-F1
#
_entry.id   AF-A0A8S3A309-F1
#
_cell.length_a   1.000
_cell.length_b   1.000
_cell.length_c   1.000
_cell.angle_alpha   90.00
_cell.angle_beta   90.00
_cell.angle_gamma   90.00
#
_symmetry.space_group_name_H-M   'P 1'
#
loop_
_entity.id
_entity.type
_entity.pdbx_description
1 polymer ?
#
loop_
_entity_poly.entity_id
_entity_poly.type
_entity_poly.pdbx_seq_one_letter_code
_entity_poly.pdbx_strand_id
1 'polypeptide(L)'
;MLKKTSQGWQEVMIDWNPIRKTLQYVLSIKPTPMIRLYENFLKNVRNRQHIEISPQRAMIMQSMCTHLRTYGGSALIGDYGHWGDKGDTFRAFRKDEIVDPLSDPGNVDMTSDVDFEELSIRGMQVSDVQFFGPVSQGNLLYNLGLNDRLAKLTYNKTPEEQEEILSDVEKLVSPEYMGDRFLYICAQRTNKLNAPADESLTGYVRMYSHLELAGRAVITRSPIPSVAVISGNGSGHEPAMVGYVGRGLLTACISGSIFASPPSADIFRLIVEMKRRGAKQILLIILNYTGDRLNFGLAMERAREFAIDIDMLVIADDAAISNAIGPRGLAGSLLVIKIAGELAQQGKNMSEIVDVCQKVRGHLRTIGLSASGIRAPGQQQSFDLKDDEMELGMGIHGESGVQKLKLLPLRQTIDLALRQLFIGPRTLDLHPDASVLLFVNNLGGCSNLELGIIVKEAIENLEQQHLHVKRVICGEMMTSFNMKGFSLTVLKLATDMS
;
A
#
# COMPACT_ATOMS: atom_id res chain seq x y z
N MET A 1 23.63 5.97 -32.85
CA MET A 1 22.72 4.81 -32.94
C MET A 1 23.53 3.55 -33.22
N LEU A 2 23.14 2.41 -32.67
CA LEU A 2 23.70 1.10 -33.02
C LEU A 2 22.68 0.26 -33.79
N LYS A 3 23.15 -0.45 -34.82
CA LYS A 3 22.37 -1.35 -35.65
C LYS A 3 22.97 -2.75 -35.64
N LYS A 4 22.13 -3.76 -35.48
CA LYS A 4 22.53 -5.17 -35.51
C LYS A 4 22.65 -5.65 -36.96
N THR A 5 23.76 -6.30 -37.27
CA THR A 5 24.05 -6.86 -38.59
C THR A 5 24.52 -8.32 -38.46
N SER A 6 24.78 -8.99 -39.58
CA SER A 6 25.39 -10.33 -39.59
C SER A 6 26.79 -10.36 -38.97
N GLN A 7 27.48 -9.21 -38.90
CA GLN A 7 28.80 -9.08 -38.29
C GLN A 7 28.75 -8.61 -36.82
N GLY A 8 27.55 -8.49 -36.25
CA GLY A 8 27.32 -7.97 -34.89
C GLY A 8 26.80 -6.53 -34.89
N TRP A 9 26.92 -5.85 -33.75
CA TRP A 9 26.50 -4.47 -33.59
C TRP A 9 27.48 -3.51 -34.27
N GLN A 10 26.97 -2.63 -35.12
CA GLN A 10 27.72 -1.56 -35.79
C GLN A 10 27.10 -0.20 -35.45
N GLU A 11 27.93 0.85 -35.38
CA GLU A 11 27.47 2.20 -35.12
C GLU A 11 27.07 2.87 -36.44
N VAL A 12 25.94 3.57 -36.43
CA VAL A 12 25.53 4.44 -37.53
C VAL A 12 26.29 5.76 -37.39
N MET A 13 27.08 6.08 -38.41
CA MET A 13 27.93 7.26 -38.53
C MET A 13 27.43 8.16 -39.66
N ILE A 14 27.89 9.41 -39.69
CA ILE A 14 27.64 10.34 -40.80
C ILE A 14 28.92 10.47 -41.62
N ASP A 15 28.79 10.35 -42.94
CA ASP A 15 29.89 10.52 -43.90
C ASP A 15 29.48 11.48 -45.03
N TRP A 16 30.46 12.01 -45.75
CA TRP A 16 30.26 12.88 -46.90
C TRP A 16 30.16 12.07 -48.18
N ASN A 17 29.07 12.22 -48.93
CA ASN A 17 28.95 11.63 -50.27
C ASN A 17 29.53 12.60 -51.32
N PRO A 18 30.69 12.31 -51.93
CA PRO A 18 31.33 13.25 -52.86
C PRO A 18 30.58 13.40 -54.18
N ILE A 19 29.76 12.40 -54.57
CA ILE A 19 29.00 12.40 -55.82
C ILE A 19 27.75 13.26 -55.67
N ARG A 20 26.97 13.03 -54.60
CA ARG A 20 25.74 13.77 -54.33
C ARG A 20 25.99 15.13 -53.68
N LYS A 21 27.20 15.35 -53.14
CA LYS A 21 27.56 16.52 -52.33
C LYS A 21 26.59 16.72 -51.15
N THR A 22 26.25 15.62 -50.49
CA THR A 22 25.36 15.60 -49.31
C THR A 22 25.96 14.72 -48.21
N LEU A 23 25.56 14.96 -46.98
CA LEU A 23 25.80 14.03 -45.88
C LEU A 23 24.94 12.76 -46.06
N GLN A 24 25.42 11.63 -45.55
CA GLN A 24 24.71 10.35 -45.58
C GLN A 24 25.03 9.51 -44.34
N TYR A 25 24.11 8.62 -43.96
CA TYR A 25 24.36 7.61 -42.94
C TYR A 25 25.17 6.43 -43.50
N VAL A 26 26.20 6.02 -42.76
CA VAL A 26 27.03 4.84 -43.06
C VAL A 26 27.20 3.98 -41.80
N LEU A 27 27.55 2.71 -41.95
CA LEU A 27 27.85 1.83 -40.81
C LEU A 27 29.36 1.82 -40.53
N SER A 28 29.73 1.81 -39.25
CA SER A 28 31.12 1.69 -38.82
C SER A 28 31.75 0.39 -39.31
N ILE A 29 32.89 0.47 -39.99
CA ILE A 29 33.62 -0.70 -40.53
C ILE A 29 34.23 -1.55 -39.40
N LYS A 30 34.59 -0.93 -38.27
CA LYS A 30 35.18 -1.58 -37.09
C LYS A 30 34.42 -1.17 -35.83
N PRO A 31 34.46 -1.98 -34.74
CA PRO A 31 33.86 -1.62 -33.47
C PRO A 31 34.42 -0.30 -32.93
N THR A 32 33.54 0.68 -32.75
CA THR A 32 33.85 2.00 -32.20
C THR A 32 34.01 1.94 -30.68
N PRO A 33 34.61 2.98 -30.04
CA PRO A 33 34.67 3.06 -28.59
C PRO A 33 33.29 2.96 -27.91
N MET A 34 32.24 3.49 -28.55
CA MET A 34 30.86 3.39 -28.07
C MET A 34 30.38 1.93 -28.00
N ILE A 35 30.65 1.13 -29.03
CA ILE A 35 30.30 -0.30 -29.00
C ILE A 35 31.00 -1.03 -27.85
N ARG A 36 32.27 -0.70 -27.58
CA ARG A 36 33.03 -1.30 -26.48
C ARG A 36 32.48 -0.91 -25.12
N LEU A 37 32.15 0.37 -24.93
CA LEU A 37 31.57 0.87 -23.68
C LEU A 37 30.20 0.22 -23.37
N TYR A 38 29.48 -0.21 -24.41
CA TYR A 38 28.16 -0.82 -24.30
C TYR A 38 28.18 -2.35 -24.46
N GLU A 39 29.34 -3.00 -24.58
CA GLU A 39 29.45 -4.42 -24.93
C GLU A 39 28.67 -5.34 -23.99
N ASN A 40 28.75 -5.11 -22.68
CA ASN A 40 28.03 -5.90 -21.67
C ASN A 40 26.51 -5.76 -21.78
N PHE A 41 26.03 -4.55 -22.09
CA PHE A 41 24.61 -4.31 -22.34
C PHE A 41 24.17 -5.03 -23.62
N LEU A 42 24.92 -4.84 -24.71
CA LEU A 42 24.61 -5.39 -26.04
C LEU A 42 24.59 -6.93 -26.09
N LYS A 43 25.35 -7.61 -25.22
CA LYS A 43 25.31 -9.09 -25.07
C LYS A 43 24.00 -9.60 -24.48
N ASN A 44 23.33 -8.79 -23.67
CA ASN A 44 22.12 -9.19 -22.94
C ASN A 44 20.83 -8.81 -23.68
N VAL A 45 20.91 -7.94 -24.68
CA VAL A 45 19.77 -7.54 -25.50
C VAL A 45 19.55 -8.55 -26.64
N ARG A 46 18.58 -9.45 -26.49
CA ARG A 46 18.34 -10.55 -27.46
C ARG A 46 17.38 -10.18 -28.59
N ASN A 47 16.40 -9.32 -28.35
CA ASN A 47 15.25 -9.07 -29.25
C ASN A 47 15.24 -7.65 -29.85
N ARG A 48 16.41 -7.09 -30.18
CA ARG A 48 16.50 -5.77 -30.81
C ARG A 48 17.41 -5.76 -32.03
N GLN A 49 17.04 -4.95 -33.01
CA GLN A 49 17.81 -4.66 -34.22
C GLN A 49 18.43 -3.25 -34.18
N HIS A 50 17.81 -2.32 -33.46
CA HIS A 50 18.31 -0.95 -33.30
C HIS A 50 18.35 -0.55 -31.83
N ILE A 51 19.35 0.25 -31.47
CA ILE A 51 19.49 0.83 -30.14
C ILE A 51 19.97 2.27 -30.29
N GLU A 52 19.19 3.19 -29.76
CA GLU A 52 19.59 4.58 -29.65
C GLU A 52 20.20 4.84 -28.28
N ILE A 53 21.41 5.39 -28.29
CA ILE A 53 22.22 5.57 -27.09
C ILE A 53 22.48 7.05 -26.91
N SER A 54 22.14 7.56 -25.73
CA SER A 54 22.56 8.88 -25.26
C SER A 54 23.33 8.73 -23.94
N PRO A 55 24.66 8.89 -23.95
CA PRO A 55 25.47 8.81 -22.73
C PRO A 55 24.99 9.78 -21.64
N GLN A 56 24.54 10.98 -22.04
CA GLN A 56 24.04 11.98 -21.09
C GLN A 56 22.76 11.54 -20.40
N ARG A 57 21.79 10.95 -21.14
CA ARG A 57 20.57 10.40 -20.54
C ARG A 57 20.90 9.29 -19.54
N ALA A 58 21.84 8.41 -19.89
CA ALA A 58 22.30 7.35 -18.99
C ALA A 58 22.94 7.91 -17.71
N MET A 59 23.77 8.96 -17.81
CA MET A 59 24.37 9.61 -16.64
C MET A 59 23.32 10.26 -15.73
N ILE A 60 22.31 10.92 -16.30
CA ILE A 60 21.20 11.49 -15.54
C ILE A 60 20.44 10.39 -14.80
N MET A 61 20.13 9.28 -15.49
CA MET A 61 19.46 8.13 -14.88
C MET A 61 20.27 7.53 -13.71
N GLN A 62 21.58 7.35 -13.90
CA GLN A 62 22.47 6.84 -12.85
C GLN A 62 22.57 7.79 -11.65
N SER A 63 22.59 9.10 -11.89
CA SER A 63 22.57 10.12 -10.83
C SER A 63 21.26 10.06 -10.02
N MET A 64 20.11 9.97 -10.71
CA MET A 64 18.80 9.80 -10.06
C MET A 64 18.75 8.51 -9.22
N CYS A 65 19.21 7.39 -9.77
CA CYS A 65 19.26 6.11 -9.06
C CYS A 65 20.19 6.17 -7.83
N THR A 66 21.33 6.87 -7.96
CA THR A 66 22.24 7.12 -6.84
C THR A 66 21.58 7.98 -5.76
N HIS A 67 20.81 8.99 -6.15
CA HIS A 67 20.03 9.82 -5.22
C HIS A 67 18.99 8.98 -4.48
N LEU A 68 18.17 8.20 -5.20
CA LEU A 68 17.18 7.30 -4.61
C LEU A 68 17.81 6.26 -3.66
N ARG A 69 18.99 5.73 -4.01
CA ARG A 69 19.75 4.83 -3.15
C ARG A 69 20.15 5.51 -1.83
N THR A 70 20.64 6.75 -1.91
CA THR A 70 21.15 7.50 -0.75
C THR A 70 20.03 8.01 0.15
N TYR A 71 18.97 8.57 -0.43
CA TYR A 71 17.94 9.31 0.31
C TYR A 71 16.58 8.61 0.37
N GLY A 72 16.40 7.50 -0.36
CA GLY A 72 15.13 6.79 -0.45
C GLY A 72 14.12 7.46 -1.39
N GLY A 73 12.87 6.99 -1.34
CA GLY A 73 11.77 7.51 -2.15
C GLY A 73 11.60 6.81 -3.51
N SER A 74 10.83 7.46 -4.38
CA SER A 74 10.52 7.04 -5.74
C SER A 74 10.64 8.24 -6.69
N ALA A 75 11.02 7.99 -7.95
CA ALA A 75 11.03 8.97 -9.02
C ALA A 75 10.10 8.52 -10.14
N LEU A 76 9.16 9.39 -10.52
CA LEU A 76 8.37 9.23 -11.74
C LEU A 76 9.12 9.94 -12.88
N ILE A 77 9.46 9.20 -13.92
CA ILE A 77 10.20 9.70 -15.08
C ILE A 77 9.29 9.58 -16.30
N GLY A 78 9.03 10.70 -16.97
CA GLY A 78 8.17 10.76 -18.14
C GLY A 78 8.82 11.54 -19.28
N ASP A 79 8.70 11.01 -20.49
CA ASP A 79 9.16 11.63 -21.73
C ASP A 79 8.49 10.93 -22.93
N TYR A 80 8.60 11.50 -24.13
CA TYR A 80 8.19 10.79 -25.34
C TYR A 80 9.22 9.74 -25.73
N GLY A 81 8.76 8.53 -26.02
CA GLY A 81 9.70 7.46 -26.23
C GLY A 81 9.11 6.11 -26.58
N HIS A 82 9.85 5.07 -26.20
CA HIS A 82 9.47 3.70 -26.44
C HIS A 82 10.07 2.73 -25.43
N TRP A 83 9.56 1.51 -25.49
CA TRP A 83 10.07 0.35 -24.77
C TRP A 83 10.27 -0.79 -25.77
N GLY A 84 11.45 -1.41 -25.76
CA GLY A 84 11.83 -2.38 -26.79
C GLY A 84 12.40 -1.75 -28.05
N ASP A 85 12.30 -2.45 -29.18
CA ASP A 85 12.84 -2.03 -30.48
C ASP A 85 11.86 -1.14 -31.24
N LYS A 86 12.29 0.07 -31.66
CA LYS A 86 11.48 1.01 -32.44
C LYS A 86 12.17 1.48 -33.74
N GLY A 87 13.34 0.95 -34.05
CA GLY A 87 14.09 1.36 -35.26
C GLY A 87 14.80 2.71 -35.10
N ASP A 88 14.81 3.50 -36.17
CA ASP A 88 15.38 4.85 -36.22
C ASP A 88 14.30 5.89 -35.87
N THR A 89 14.51 6.59 -34.77
CA THR A 89 13.64 7.66 -34.27
C THR A 89 14.29 9.05 -34.38
N PHE A 90 15.55 9.11 -34.82
CA PHE A 90 16.32 10.33 -34.95
C PHE A 90 15.75 11.20 -36.07
N ARG A 91 15.30 12.39 -35.70
CA ARG A 91 14.57 13.31 -36.59
C ARG A 91 14.92 14.74 -36.29
N ALA A 92 14.62 15.63 -37.23
CA ALA A 92 14.81 17.06 -37.06
C ALA A 92 13.54 17.82 -37.40
N PHE A 93 13.36 18.96 -36.75
CA PHE A 93 12.23 19.86 -36.95
C PHE A 93 12.70 21.22 -37.45
N ARG A 94 11.88 21.82 -38.31
CA ARG A 94 12.01 23.20 -38.76
C ARG A 94 10.62 23.76 -39.01
N LYS A 95 10.25 24.84 -38.33
CA LYS A 95 8.92 25.46 -38.45
C LYS A 95 7.79 24.43 -38.32
N ASP A 96 7.90 23.58 -37.31
CA ASP A 96 6.95 22.51 -36.98
C ASP A 96 6.79 21.37 -38.00
N GLU A 97 7.63 21.33 -39.03
CA GLU A 97 7.69 20.23 -40.00
C GLU A 97 8.90 19.33 -39.75
N ILE A 98 8.71 18.02 -39.99
CA ILE A 98 9.80 17.04 -39.94
C ILE A 98 10.66 17.19 -41.20
N VAL A 99 11.96 17.41 -41.00
CA VAL A 99 12.97 17.51 -42.06
C VAL A 99 14.07 16.47 -41.87
N ASP A 100 14.80 16.17 -42.94
CA ASP A 100 15.99 15.32 -42.87
C ASP A 100 17.04 15.99 -41.95
N PRO A 101 17.49 15.35 -40.86
CA PRO A 101 18.53 15.90 -39.98
C PRO A 101 19.83 16.31 -40.68
N LEU A 102 20.13 15.68 -41.81
CA LEU A 102 21.36 15.91 -42.58
C LEU A 102 21.23 17.00 -43.64
N SER A 103 20.03 17.54 -43.84
CA SER A 103 19.75 18.52 -44.92
C SER A 103 20.36 19.90 -44.67
N ASP A 104 20.39 20.36 -43.42
CA ASP A 104 20.90 21.68 -43.04
C ASP A 104 21.42 21.69 -41.58
N PRO A 105 22.58 21.05 -41.33
CA PRO A 105 23.13 20.88 -39.99
C PRO A 105 23.39 22.22 -39.29
N GLY A 106 22.96 22.32 -38.03
CA GLY A 106 23.11 23.53 -37.20
C GLY A 106 21.94 24.51 -37.30
N ASN A 107 21.04 24.35 -38.28
CA ASN A 107 19.84 25.18 -38.48
C ASN A 107 18.53 24.38 -38.34
N VAL A 108 18.58 23.20 -37.73
CA VAL A 108 17.43 22.32 -37.49
C VAL A 108 17.49 21.80 -36.06
N ASP A 109 16.33 21.67 -35.42
CA ASP A 109 16.23 21.16 -34.05
C ASP A 109 16.14 19.64 -34.09
N MET A 110 17.17 18.97 -33.57
CA MET A 110 17.26 17.51 -33.61
C MET A 110 16.66 16.88 -32.35
N THR A 111 15.99 15.76 -32.52
CA THR A 111 15.49 14.95 -31.41
C THR A 111 15.52 13.45 -31.72
N SER A 112 15.44 12.65 -30.66
CA SER A 112 15.33 11.19 -30.67
C SER A 112 14.42 10.77 -29.52
N ASP A 113 13.69 9.68 -29.71
CA ASP A 113 12.85 9.11 -28.67
C ASP A 113 13.69 8.64 -27.47
N VAL A 114 13.09 8.62 -26.28
CA VAL A 114 13.69 7.99 -25.10
C VAL A 114 13.48 6.49 -25.13
N ASP A 115 14.57 5.73 -25.06
CA ASP A 115 14.55 4.28 -24.86
C ASP A 115 14.47 3.95 -23.35
N PHE A 116 13.25 3.80 -22.85
CA PHE A 116 13.01 3.61 -21.40
C PHE A 116 13.53 2.27 -20.87
N GLU A 117 13.59 1.24 -21.72
CA GLU A 117 14.11 -0.07 -21.32
C GLU A 117 15.64 -0.03 -21.19
N GLU A 118 16.35 0.66 -22.09
CA GLU A 118 17.80 0.86 -21.95
C GLU A 118 18.13 1.63 -20.66
N LEU A 119 17.45 2.75 -20.41
CA LEU A 119 17.68 3.56 -19.22
C LEU A 119 17.39 2.78 -17.92
N SER A 120 16.31 1.99 -17.89
CA SER A 120 15.96 1.16 -16.74
C SER A 120 17.06 0.12 -16.47
N ILE A 121 17.56 -0.57 -17.51
CA ILE A 121 18.65 -1.54 -17.39
C ILE A 121 19.92 -0.86 -16.85
N ARG A 122 20.24 0.35 -17.33
CA ARG A 122 21.39 1.13 -16.84
C ARG A 122 21.25 1.56 -15.39
N GLY A 123 20.07 1.98 -14.97
CA GLY A 123 19.78 2.34 -13.58
C GLY A 123 19.95 1.15 -12.62
N MET A 124 19.46 -0.03 -13.03
CA MET A 124 19.58 -1.27 -12.25
C MET A 124 21.04 -1.74 -12.07
N GLN A 125 21.95 -1.39 -12.99
CA GLN A 125 23.36 -1.80 -12.89
C GLN A 125 24.15 -1.06 -11.79
N VAL A 126 23.67 0.09 -11.34
CA VAL A 126 24.43 0.97 -10.41
C VAL A 126 23.81 1.08 -9.02
N SER A 127 22.67 0.42 -8.78
CA SER A 127 21.92 0.59 -7.53
C SER A 127 20.88 -0.51 -7.28
N ASP A 128 20.48 -0.66 -6.02
CA ASP A 128 19.31 -1.42 -5.58
C ASP A 128 18.03 -0.60 -5.85
N VAL A 129 17.77 -0.25 -7.10
CA VAL A 129 16.57 0.46 -7.55
C VAL A 129 15.81 -0.43 -8.52
N GLN A 130 14.53 -0.64 -8.26
CA GLN A 130 13.60 -1.35 -9.12
C GLN A 130 12.87 -0.35 -10.02
N PHE A 131 12.58 -0.77 -11.25
CA PHE A 131 11.79 0.01 -12.20
C PHE A 131 10.44 -0.63 -12.45
N PHE A 132 9.40 0.20 -12.58
CA PHE A 132 8.03 -0.18 -12.90
C PHE A 132 7.54 0.59 -14.12
N GLY A 133 6.54 0.03 -14.82
CA GLY A 133 6.07 0.55 -16.10
C GLY A 133 6.72 -0.18 -17.29
N PRO A 134 6.68 0.41 -18.49
CA PRO A 134 6.15 1.74 -18.79
C PRO A 134 4.62 1.78 -18.78
N VAL A 135 4.05 2.96 -18.54
CA VAL A 135 2.62 3.25 -18.71
C VAL A 135 2.48 4.42 -19.67
N SER A 136 1.53 4.36 -20.58
CA SER A 136 1.26 5.47 -21.50
C SER A 136 0.58 6.64 -20.80
N GLN A 137 0.74 7.86 -21.32
CA GLN A 137 0.14 9.08 -20.76
C GLN A 137 -1.37 8.95 -20.58
N GLY A 138 -2.07 8.43 -21.58
CA GLY A 138 -3.53 8.24 -21.50
C GLY A 138 -3.91 7.36 -20.32
N ASN A 139 -3.28 6.18 -20.22
CA ASN A 139 -3.51 5.25 -19.11
C ASN A 139 -3.14 5.85 -17.75
N LEU A 140 -2.04 6.60 -17.66
CA LEU A 140 -1.63 7.26 -16.43
C LEU A 140 -2.67 8.29 -15.99
N LEU A 141 -3.12 9.17 -16.90
CA LEU A 141 -4.09 10.21 -16.59
C LEU A 141 -5.44 9.64 -16.16
N TYR A 142 -5.94 8.60 -16.83
CA TYR A 142 -7.16 7.90 -16.39
C TYR A 142 -7.04 7.33 -14.98
N ASN A 143 -5.91 6.67 -14.67
CA ASN A 143 -5.65 6.13 -13.33
C ASN A 143 -5.49 7.21 -12.25
N LEU A 144 -5.12 8.44 -12.63
CA LEU A 144 -5.07 9.60 -11.73
C LEU A 144 -6.43 10.31 -11.55
N GLY A 145 -7.52 9.74 -12.09
CA GLY A 145 -8.88 10.26 -11.92
C GLY A 145 -9.28 11.31 -12.94
N LEU A 146 -8.78 11.22 -14.19
CA LEU A 146 -9.13 12.16 -15.26
C LEU A 146 -10.65 12.27 -15.46
N ASN A 147 -11.39 11.15 -15.42
CA ASN A 147 -12.84 11.15 -15.64
C ASN A 147 -13.59 11.97 -14.58
N ASP A 148 -13.20 11.84 -13.31
CA ASP A 148 -13.79 12.63 -12.22
C ASP A 148 -13.50 14.13 -12.38
N ARG A 149 -12.31 14.46 -12.86
CA ARG A 149 -11.90 15.85 -13.09
C ARG A 149 -12.60 16.45 -14.29
N LEU A 150 -12.75 15.69 -15.37
CA LEU A 150 -13.50 16.06 -16.56
C LEU A 150 -14.97 16.35 -16.19
N ALA A 151 -15.63 15.46 -15.45
CA ALA A 151 -17.01 15.65 -15.01
C ALA A 151 -17.18 16.93 -14.18
N LYS A 152 -16.21 17.27 -13.33
CA LYS A 152 -16.23 18.53 -12.55
C LYS A 152 -16.00 19.77 -13.43
N LEU A 153 -15.12 19.67 -14.42
CA LEU A 153 -14.79 20.77 -15.32
C LEU A 153 -15.96 21.11 -16.26
N THR A 154 -16.76 20.11 -16.66
CA THR A 154 -17.88 20.29 -17.60
C THR A 154 -19.20 20.64 -16.92
N TYR A 155 -19.35 20.42 -15.61
CA TYR A 155 -20.64 20.49 -14.88
C TYR A 155 -21.44 21.80 -15.06
N ASN A 156 -20.77 22.96 -15.14
CA ASN A 156 -21.41 24.28 -15.30
C ASN A 156 -20.98 25.01 -16.59
N LYS A 157 -20.63 24.25 -17.63
CA LYS A 157 -20.13 24.77 -18.90
C LYS A 157 -21.19 24.72 -19.99
N THR A 158 -21.12 25.64 -20.96
CA THR A 158 -21.98 25.60 -22.14
C THR A 158 -21.64 24.37 -23.00
N PRO A 159 -22.55 23.90 -23.87
CA PRO A 159 -22.26 22.77 -24.75
C PRO A 159 -20.99 22.96 -25.60
N GLU A 160 -20.76 24.19 -26.09
CA GLU A 160 -19.57 24.53 -26.88
C GLU A 160 -18.28 24.43 -26.04
N GLU A 161 -18.29 24.96 -24.81
CA GLU A 161 -17.16 24.82 -23.89
C GLU A 161 -16.92 23.36 -23.48
N GLN A 162 -17.98 22.57 -23.33
CA GLN A 162 -17.87 21.14 -23.02
C GLN A 162 -17.21 20.38 -24.17
N GLU A 163 -17.58 20.66 -25.42
CA GLU A 163 -17.01 20.04 -26.61
C GLU A 163 -15.52 20.38 -26.76
N GLU A 164 -15.13 21.64 -26.52
CA GLU A 164 -13.73 22.06 -26.52
C GLU A 164 -12.91 21.31 -25.47
N ILE A 165 -13.41 21.22 -24.23
CA ILE A 165 -12.73 20.50 -23.14
C ILE A 165 -12.60 19.00 -23.48
N LEU A 166 -13.64 18.39 -24.06
CA LEU A 166 -13.60 16.99 -24.48
C LEU A 166 -12.56 16.76 -25.57
N SER A 167 -12.50 17.65 -26.57
CA SER A 167 -11.49 17.59 -27.64
C SER A 167 -10.07 17.71 -27.09
N ASP A 168 -9.84 18.60 -26.13
CA ASP A 168 -8.51 18.76 -25.53
C ASP A 168 -8.12 17.54 -24.66
N VAL A 169 -9.07 16.95 -23.95
CA VAL A 169 -8.83 15.69 -23.24
C VAL A 169 -8.50 14.56 -24.22
N GLU A 170 -9.23 14.46 -25.34
CA GLU A 170 -8.96 13.47 -26.38
C GLU A 170 -7.54 13.60 -26.93
N LYS A 171 -7.06 14.83 -27.21
CA LYS A 171 -5.67 15.07 -27.63
C LYS A 171 -4.64 14.59 -26.61
N LEU A 172 -4.96 14.64 -25.31
CA LEU A 172 -4.05 14.21 -24.24
C LEU A 172 -4.01 12.69 -24.06
N VAL A 173 -5.14 11.99 -24.23
CA VAL A 173 -5.26 10.57 -23.83
C VAL A 173 -5.39 9.58 -24.96
N SER A 174 -5.82 10.03 -26.14
CA SER A 174 -6.02 9.14 -27.28
C SER A 174 -4.67 8.67 -27.86
N PRO A 175 -4.56 7.38 -28.23
CA PRO A 175 -3.41 6.84 -28.96
C PRO A 175 -3.07 7.59 -30.27
N GLU A 176 -4.07 8.19 -30.91
CA GLU A 176 -3.87 8.95 -32.17
C GLU A 176 -3.07 10.23 -31.96
N TYR A 177 -3.12 10.78 -30.73
CA TYR A 177 -2.47 12.03 -30.35
C TYR A 177 -1.34 11.78 -29.35
N MET A 178 -1.41 12.36 -28.14
CA MET A 178 -0.34 12.29 -27.14
C MET A 178 -0.40 11.03 -26.26
N GLY A 179 -1.54 10.33 -26.25
CA GLY A 179 -1.85 9.28 -25.28
C GLY A 179 -0.80 8.19 -25.18
N ASP A 180 -0.31 7.70 -26.33
CA ASP A 180 0.70 6.65 -26.41
C ASP A 180 2.10 7.15 -26.82
N ARG A 181 2.25 8.46 -27.06
CA ARG A 181 3.56 9.05 -27.40
C ARG A 181 4.43 9.23 -26.17
N PHE A 182 3.84 9.66 -25.06
CA PHE A 182 4.52 9.84 -23.79
C PHE A 182 4.41 8.58 -22.95
N LEU A 183 5.55 8.13 -22.43
CA LEU A 183 5.65 6.98 -21.55
C LEU A 183 6.21 7.42 -20.20
N TYR A 184 5.74 6.74 -19.15
CA TYR A 184 6.16 6.97 -17.78
C TYR A 184 6.67 5.68 -17.17
N ILE A 185 7.84 5.76 -16.55
CA ILE A 185 8.40 4.71 -15.69
C ILE A 185 8.54 5.24 -14.26
N CYS A 186 8.45 4.34 -13.29
CA CYS A 186 8.71 4.66 -11.88
C CYS A 186 9.98 3.94 -11.45
N ALA A 187 10.99 4.69 -11.01
CA ALA A 187 12.17 4.16 -10.34
C ALA A 187 11.95 4.24 -8.84
N GLN A 188 12.04 3.12 -8.14
CA GLN A 188 11.85 3.07 -6.70
C GLN A 188 12.99 2.27 -6.08
N ARG A 189 13.57 2.78 -4.99
CA ARG A 189 14.54 2.00 -4.23
C ARG A 189 13.92 0.67 -3.84
N THR A 190 14.60 -0.44 -4.15
CA THR A 190 14.17 -1.76 -3.70
C THR A 190 14.22 -1.74 -2.18
N ASN A 191 13.04 -1.62 -1.57
CA ASN A 191 12.94 -1.57 -0.13
C ASN A 191 13.25 -2.97 0.40
N LYS A 192 14.51 -3.18 0.83
CA LYS A 192 14.81 -4.14 1.90
C LYS A 192 13.99 -3.86 3.18
N LEU A 193 13.22 -2.77 3.24
CA LEU A 193 12.22 -2.50 4.29
C LEU A 193 11.00 -3.45 4.22
N ASN A 194 10.65 -3.99 3.04
CA ASN A 194 9.54 -4.94 2.90
C ASN A 194 9.96 -6.40 3.04
N ALA A 195 11.23 -6.72 2.80
CA ALA A 195 11.78 -8.07 2.98
C ALA A 195 11.48 -8.64 4.39
N PRO A 196 11.62 -7.88 5.51
CA PRO A 196 11.22 -8.36 6.82
C PRO A 196 9.75 -8.77 6.91
N ALA A 197 8.83 -8.02 6.28
CA ALA A 197 7.42 -8.34 6.28
C ALA A 197 7.13 -9.63 5.48
N ASP A 198 7.72 -9.77 4.29
CA ASP A 198 7.57 -10.97 3.45
C ASP A 198 8.21 -12.22 4.09
N GLU A 199 9.41 -12.07 4.66
CA GLU A 199 10.12 -13.13 5.38
C GLU A 199 9.36 -13.55 6.65
N SER A 200 8.78 -12.58 7.38
CA SER A 200 7.94 -12.85 8.55
C SER A 200 6.74 -13.72 8.20
N LEU A 201 6.03 -13.45 7.09
CA LEU A 201 4.90 -14.30 6.63
C LEU A 201 5.35 -15.73 6.35
N THR A 202 6.54 -15.91 5.76
CA THR A 202 7.13 -17.23 5.53
C THR A 202 7.41 -17.94 6.87
N GLY A 203 7.88 -17.20 7.88
CA GLY A 203 8.05 -17.69 9.24
C GLY A 203 6.74 -18.16 9.88
N TYR A 204 5.69 -17.35 9.79
CA TYR A 204 4.36 -17.68 10.31
C TYR A 204 3.79 -18.97 9.72
N VAL A 205 3.85 -19.12 8.39
CA VAL A 205 3.33 -20.32 7.71
C VAL A 205 4.16 -21.56 8.00
N ARG A 206 5.46 -21.41 8.32
CA ARG A 206 6.30 -22.52 8.80
C ARG A 206 6.01 -22.91 10.26
N MET A 207 5.62 -21.94 11.09
CA MET A 207 5.27 -22.17 12.50
C MET A 207 3.93 -22.90 12.64
N TYR A 208 2.98 -22.61 11.74
CA TYR A 208 1.61 -23.11 11.84
C TYR A 208 1.21 -23.93 10.61
N SER A 209 1.16 -25.25 10.77
CA SER A 209 0.89 -26.19 9.67
C SER A 209 -0.50 -26.06 9.04
N HIS A 210 -1.45 -25.40 9.73
CA HIS A 210 -2.80 -25.14 9.20
C HIS A 210 -2.85 -23.93 8.27
N LEU A 211 -1.73 -23.23 8.04
CA LEU A 211 -1.63 -22.05 7.19
C LEU A 211 -0.92 -22.36 5.87
N GLU A 212 -1.17 -21.51 4.90
CA GLU A 212 -0.40 -21.43 3.66
C GLU A 212 -0.30 -20.00 3.13
N LEU A 213 0.74 -19.76 2.33
CA LEU A 213 1.08 -18.45 1.79
C LEU A 213 0.76 -18.40 0.30
N ALA A 214 0.05 -17.35 -0.13
CA ALA A 214 -0.22 -17.03 -1.52
C ALA A 214 0.11 -15.54 -1.77
N GLY A 215 1.33 -15.26 -2.27
CA GLY A 215 1.85 -13.90 -2.30
C GLY A 215 1.99 -13.35 -0.88
N ARG A 216 1.28 -12.26 -0.56
CA ARG A 216 1.20 -11.69 0.80
C ARG A 216 -0.08 -12.06 1.56
N ALA A 217 -0.89 -12.97 0.99
CA ALA A 217 -2.06 -13.50 1.66
C ALA A 217 -1.72 -14.77 2.43
N VAL A 218 -2.19 -14.86 3.67
CA VAL A 218 -2.13 -16.08 4.48
C VAL A 218 -3.52 -16.67 4.59
N ILE A 219 -3.65 -17.93 4.22
CA ILE A 219 -4.92 -18.62 4.04
C ILE A 219 -4.94 -19.86 4.92
N THR A 220 -6.09 -20.18 5.53
CA THR A 220 -6.27 -21.45 6.23
C THR A 220 -6.31 -22.63 5.24
N ARG A 221 -5.65 -23.73 5.58
CA ARG A 221 -5.79 -25.03 4.91
C ARG A 221 -7.06 -25.77 5.31
N SER A 222 -7.76 -25.29 6.34
CA SER A 222 -9.02 -25.87 6.78
C SER A 222 -10.12 -25.66 5.73
N PRO A 223 -11.18 -26.49 5.72
CA PRO A 223 -12.33 -26.26 4.85
C PRO A 223 -12.90 -24.84 5.01
N ILE A 224 -13.17 -24.20 3.87
CA ILE A 224 -13.68 -22.82 3.83
C ILE A 224 -15.17 -22.81 4.24
N PRO A 225 -15.58 -21.99 5.22
CA PRO A 225 -16.99 -21.83 5.57
C PRO A 225 -17.80 -21.21 4.42
N SER A 226 -19.13 -21.28 4.49
CA SER A 226 -20.01 -20.68 3.47
C SER A 226 -19.77 -19.17 3.32
N VAL A 227 -19.50 -18.49 4.44
CA VAL A 227 -19.08 -17.08 4.48
C VAL A 227 -17.59 -17.04 4.82
N ALA A 228 -16.74 -16.69 3.86
CA ALA A 228 -15.32 -16.49 4.14
C ALA A 228 -15.11 -15.12 4.81
N VAL A 229 -14.57 -15.11 6.02
CA VAL A 229 -14.24 -13.87 6.74
C VAL A 229 -12.79 -13.52 6.45
N ILE A 230 -12.57 -12.36 5.83
CA ILE A 230 -11.25 -11.89 5.41
C ILE A 230 -10.95 -10.58 6.12
N SER A 231 -9.70 -10.39 6.53
CA SER A 231 -9.19 -9.10 7.01
C SER A 231 -7.82 -8.80 6.42
N GLY A 232 -7.27 -7.64 6.74
CA GLY A 232 -5.92 -7.26 6.37
C GLY A 232 -5.63 -5.83 6.75
N ASN A 233 -4.34 -5.53 6.84
CA ASN A 233 -3.78 -4.25 7.25
C ASN A 233 -2.31 -4.19 6.79
N GLY A 234 -1.61 -3.08 7.05
CA GLY A 234 -0.16 -3.05 6.96
C GLY A 234 0.51 -4.01 7.95
N SER A 235 1.73 -4.45 7.65
CA SER A 235 2.56 -5.20 8.61
C SER A 235 3.04 -4.30 9.77
N GLY A 236 3.48 -4.91 10.88
CA GLY A 236 3.96 -4.20 12.07
C GLY A 236 3.02 -4.26 13.27
N HIS A 237 1.92 -5.03 13.17
CA HIS A 237 0.92 -5.23 14.21
C HIS A 237 0.83 -6.68 14.68
N GLU A 238 1.79 -7.51 14.28
CA GLU A 238 1.80 -8.93 14.54
C GLU A 238 1.60 -9.24 16.04
N PRO A 239 0.74 -10.22 16.40
CA PRO A 239 0.15 -11.23 15.52
C PRO A 239 -1.02 -10.76 14.64
N ALA A 240 -1.54 -9.54 14.80
CA ALA A 240 -2.59 -9.02 13.92
C ALA A 240 -2.06 -8.77 12.49
N MET A 241 -2.67 -9.29 11.42
CA MET A 241 -3.83 -10.20 11.38
C MET A 241 -3.46 -11.69 11.16
N VAL A 242 -2.20 -11.97 10.81
CA VAL A 242 -1.74 -13.31 10.40
C VAL A 242 -1.95 -14.41 11.45
N GLY A 243 -1.75 -14.09 12.73
CA GLY A 243 -1.98 -15.03 13.83
C GLY A 243 -3.46 -15.33 14.09
N TYR A 244 -4.38 -14.63 13.42
CA TYR A 244 -5.83 -14.82 13.54
C TYR A 244 -6.44 -15.54 12.34
N VAL A 245 -5.63 -16.15 11.47
CA VAL A 245 -6.11 -17.03 10.41
C VAL A 245 -6.27 -18.46 10.95
N GLY A 246 -7.49 -19.00 10.87
CA GLY A 246 -7.79 -20.32 11.38
C GLY A 246 -9.28 -20.55 11.65
N ARG A 247 -9.60 -21.78 12.07
CA ARG A 247 -10.97 -22.20 12.38
C ARG A 247 -11.58 -21.31 13.47
N GLY A 248 -12.79 -20.80 13.22
CA GLY A 248 -13.51 -19.93 14.17
C GLY A 248 -12.96 -18.50 14.28
N LEU A 249 -12.03 -18.10 13.40
CA LEU A 249 -11.47 -16.75 13.24
C LEU A 249 -11.49 -16.37 11.75
N LEU A 250 -10.43 -15.79 11.20
CA LEU A 250 -10.34 -15.43 9.79
C LEU A 250 -10.13 -16.67 8.92
N THR A 251 -10.81 -16.69 7.78
CA THR A 251 -10.54 -17.65 6.70
C THR A 251 -9.20 -17.34 6.02
N ALA A 252 -8.92 -16.06 5.80
CA ALA A 252 -7.66 -15.58 5.26
C ALA A 252 -7.38 -14.15 5.75
N CYS A 253 -6.12 -13.76 5.71
CA CYS A 253 -5.73 -12.36 5.81
C CYS A 253 -4.80 -11.97 4.68
N ILE A 254 -4.68 -10.67 4.43
CA ILE A 254 -3.70 -10.12 3.51
C ILE A 254 -2.91 -9.00 4.18
N SER A 255 -1.58 -9.09 4.11
CA SER A 255 -0.68 -8.12 4.73
C SER A 255 -0.11 -7.17 3.69
N GLY A 256 -0.25 -5.87 3.91
CA GLY A 256 0.44 -4.83 3.15
C GLY A 256 1.88 -4.61 3.65
N SER A 257 2.56 -3.60 3.12
CA SER A 257 3.91 -3.23 3.62
C SER A 257 3.85 -2.72 5.07
N ILE A 258 5.01 -2.47 5.70
CA ILE A 258 5.04 -1.93 7.07
C ILE A 258 4.19 -0.65 7.15
N PHE A 259 3.14 -0.67 7.98
CA PHE A 259 2.16 0.41 8.18
C PHE A 259 1.49 0.94 6.90
N ALA A 260 1.47 0.15 5.83
CA ALA A 260 0.80 0.52 4.59
C ALA A 260 -0.16 -0.59 4.17
N SER A 261 -1.41 -0.20 3.90
CA SER A 261 -2.48 -1.09 3.46
C SER A 261 -2.08 -1.93 2.24
N PRO A 262 -2.53 -3.20 2.13
CA PRO A 262 -2.24 -4.02 0.97
C PRO A 262 -2.84 -3.44 -0.33
N PRO A 263 -2.19 -3.63 -1.49
CA PRO A 263 -2.72 -3.15 -2.76
C PRO A 263 -4.07 -3.78 -3.11
N SER A 264 -4.99 -2.98 -3.68
CA SER A 264 -6.32 -3.45 -4.11
C SER A 264 -6.27 -4.65 -5.07
N ALA A 265 -5.27 -4.71 -5.95
CA ALA A 265 -5.08 -5.83 -6.86
C ALA A 265 -4.79 -7.15 -6.14
N ASP A 266 -4.03 -7.13 -5.05
CA ASP A 266 -3.72 -8.33 -4.28
C ASP A 266 -4.90 -8.75 -3.40
N ILE A 267 -5.64 -7.78 -2.84
CA ILE A 267 -6.89 -8.04 -2.12
C ILE A 267 -7.90 -8.72 -3.07
N PHE A 268 -8.05 -8.20 -4.30
CA PHE A 268 -8.93 -8.78 -5.31
C PHE A 268 -8.53 -10.21 -5.69
N ARG A 269 -7.23 -10.48 -5.84
CA ARG A 269 -6.73 -11.86 -6.07
C ARG A 269 -7.11 -12.80 -4.93
N LEU A 270 -7.00 -12.35 -3.68
CA LEU A 270 -7.41 -13.14 -2.51
C LEU A 270 -8.93 -13.41 -2.52
N ILE A 271 -9.75 -12.41 -2.84
CA ILE A 271 -11.21 -12.57 -2.95
C ILE A 271 -11.57 -13.65 -3.99
N VAL A 272 -10.96 -13.57 -5.18
CA VAL A 272 -11.15 -14.57 -6.24
C VAL A 272 -10.68 -15.96 -5.79
N GLU A 273 -9.55 -16.03 -5.08
CA GLU A 273 -9.05 -17.29 -4.52
C GLU A 273 -10.01 -17.89 -3.50
N MET A 274 -10.66 -17.10 -2.64
CA MET A 274 -11.68 -17.59 -1.71
C MET A 274 -12.90 -18.14 -2.45
N LYS A 275 -13.31 -17.48 -3.54
CA LYS A 275 -14.40 -17.97 -4.39
C LYS A 275 -14.05 -19.32 -5.03
N ARG A 276 -12.81 -19.45 -5.55
CA ARG A 276 -12.30 -20.69 -6.14
C ARG A 276 -12.27 -21.85 -5.14
N ARG A 277 -12.09 -21.55 -3.85
CA ARG A 277 -12.11 -22.53 -2.75
C ARG A 277 -13.50 -22.82 -2.19
N GLY A 278 -14.56 -22.31 -2.83
CA GLY A 278 -15.94 -22.65 -2.50
C GLY A 278 -16.65 -21.69 -1.55
N ALA A 279 -16.06 -20.54 -1.21
CA ALA A 279 -16.78 -19.50 -0.47
C ALA A 279 -18.04 -19.06 -1.26
N LYS A 280 -19.20 -19.08 -0.61
CA LYS A 280 -20.45 -18.60 -1.23
C LYS A 280 -20.54 -17.09 -1.14
N GLN A 281 -20.26 -16.57 0.05
CA GLN A 281 -20.25 -15.15 0.39
C GLN A 281 -18.89 -14.77 1.00
N ILE A 282 -18.51 -13.51 0.92
CA ILE A 282 -17.24 -13.00 1.47
C ILE A 282 -17.53 -11.78 2.33
N LEU A 283 -17.08 -11.80 3.58
CA LEU A 283 -17.16 -10.66 4.49
C LEU A 283 -15.77 -10.09 4.73
N LEU A 284 -15.54 -8.85 4.29
CA LEU A 284 -14.34 -8.09 4.58
C LEU A 284 -14.51 -7.37 5.92
N ILE A 285 -13.68 -7.66 6.92
CA ILE A 285 -13.63 -6.90 8.19
C ILE A 285 -12.36 -6.07 8.20
N ILE A 286 -12.48 -4.75 8.12
CA ILE A 286 -11.32 -3.84 8.02
C ILE A 286 -11.30 -2.80 9.13
N LEU A 287 -10.11 -2.31 9.44
CA LEU A 287 -9.92 -1.19 10.36
C LEU A 287 -10.25 0.13 9.64
N ASN A 288 -10.75 1.13 10.38
CA ASN A 288 -11.13 2.42 9.81
C ASN A 288 -9.90 3.32 9.54
N TYR A 289 -9.11 2.95 8.53
CA TYR A 289 -8.00 3.74 8.00
C TYR A 289 -8.23 4.07 6.52
N THR A 290 -7.77 5.24 6.08
CA THR A 290 -8.00 5.71 4.70
C THR A 290 -7.49 4.71 3.66
N GLY A 291 -6.25 4.21 3.84
CA GLY A 291 -5.65 3.24 2.95
C GLY A 291 -6.46 1.94 2.86
N ASP A 292 -6.88 1.41 4.02
CA ASP A 292 -7.66 0.17 4.07
C ASP A 292 -9.03 0.33 3.42
N ARG A 293 -9.76 1.41 3.73
CA ARG A 293 -11.08 1.67 3.12
C ARG A 293 -11.01 1.79 1.60
N LEU A 294 -10.01 2.52 1.10
CA LEU A 294 -9.85 2.73 -0.34
C LEU A 294 -9.44 1.42 -1.03
N ASN A 295 -8.41 0.73 -0.53
CA ASN A 295 -7.90 -0.47 -1.19
C ASN A 295 -8.88 -1.64 -1.14
N PHE A 296 -9.49 -1.91 0.01
CA PHE A 296 -10.50 -2.96 0.13
C PHE A 296 -11.80 -2.58 -0.56
N GLY A 297 -12.20 -1.30 -0.53
CA GLY A 297 -13.36 -0.80 -1.26
C GLY A 297 -13.22 -1.00 -2.77
N LEU A 298 -12.09 -0.58 -3.35
CA LEU A 298 -11.80 -0.79 -4.78
C LEU A 298 -11.76 -2.28 -5.16
N ALA A 299 -11.18 -3.13 -4.31
CA ALA A 299 -11.16 -4.57 -4.54
C ALA A 299 -12.56 -5.21 -4.45
N MET A 300 -13.39 -4.73 -3.52
CA MET A 300 -14.78 -5.18 -3.35
C MET A 300 -15.65 -4.78 -4.54
N GLU A 301 -15.59 -3.51 -4.98
CA GLU A 301 -16.35 -3.05 -6.16
C GLU A 301 -15.97 -3.83 -7.40
N ARG A 302 -14.65 -4.04 -7.61
CA ARG A 302 -14.18 -4.91 -8.70
C ARG A 302 -14.69 -6.35 -8.56
N ALA A 303 -14.77 -6.91 -7.36
CA ALA A 303 -15.32 -8.26 -7.14
C ALA A 303 -16.82 -8.35 -7.46
N ARG A 304 -17.58 -7.29 -7.18
CA ARG A 304 -19.01 -7.21 -7.51
C ARG A 304 -19.27 -7.24 -9.02
N GLU A 305 -18.37 -6.68 -9.83
CA GLU A 305 -18.43 -6.79 -11.30
C GLU A 305 -18.39 -8.26 -11.79
N PHE A 306 -17.79 -9.17 -11.01
CA PHE A 306 -17.77 -10.62 -11.28
C PHE A 306 -18.88 -11.39 -10.55
N ALA A 307 -19.95 -10.71 -10.12
CA ALA A 307 -21.08 -11.27 -9.40
C ALA A 307 -20.69 -12.06 -8.12
N ILE A 308 -19.61 -11.64 -7.46
CA ILE A 308 -19.22 -12.18 -6.16
C ILE A 308 -20.07 -11.51 -5.08
N ASP A 309 -20.77 -12.33 -4.27
CA ASP A 309 -21.52 -11.85 -3.10
C ASP A 309 -20.55 -11.47 -1.98
N ILE A 310 -20.37 -10.16 -1.79
CA ILE A 310 -19.35 -9.59 -0.91
C ILE A 310 -19.85 -8.32 -0.22
N ASP A 311 -19.54 -8.21 1.06
CA ASP A 311 -19.80 -7.01 1.86
C ASP A 311 -18.61 -6.67 2.77
N MET A 312 -18.59 -5.44 3.27
CA MET A 312 -17.50 -4.89 4.05
C MET A 312 -17.98 -4.25 5.35
N LEU A 313 -17.48 -4.75 6.48
CA LEU A 313 -17.68 -4.18 7.80
C LEU A 313 -16.44 -3.40 8.26
N VAL A 314 -16.61 -2.10 8.45
CA VAL A 314 -15.55 -1.21 8.96
C VAL A 314 -15.63 -1.10 10.49
N ILE A 315 -14.49 -1.34 11.15
CA ILE A 315 -14.35 -1.25 12.61
C ILE A 315 -13.68 0.08 12.99
N ALA A 316 -14.36 0.83 13.85
CA ALA A 316 -14.00 2.17 14.29
C ALA A 316 -14.22 2.29 15.81
N ASP A 317 -13.47 1.52 16.59
CA ASP A 317 -13.63 1.35 18.04
C ASP A 317 -12.82 2.33 18.89
N ASP A 318 -11.93 3.12 18.30
CA ASP A 318 -11.16 4.12 19.03
C ASP A 318 -12.05 5.20 19.68
N ALA A 319 -11.80 5.47 20.95
CA ALA A 319 -12.48 6.48 21.75
C ALA A 319 -11.72 7.80 21.87
N ALA A 320 -10.47 7.86 21.40
CA ALA A 320 -9.60 9.02 21.52
C ALA A 320 -10.01 10.14 20.55
N ILE A 321 -9.85 9.93 19.24
CA ILE A 321 -10.02 10.96 18.21
C ILE A 321 -10.95 10.46 17.11
N SER A 322 -11.84 11.34 16.64
CA SER A 322 -12.48 11.22 15.33
C SER A 322 -11.77 12.14 14.36
N ASN A 323 -11.09 11.59 13.35
CA ASN A 323 -10.51 12.38 12.26
C ASN A 323 -11.58 12.62 11.17
N ALA A 324 -11.20 13.19 10.02
CA ALA A 324 -12.13 13.46 8.91
C ALA A 324 -12.84 12.20 8.34
N ILE A 325 -12.26 11.01 8.50
CA ILE A 325 -12.85 9.73 8.07
C ILE A 325 -13.50 8.96 9.22
N GLY A 326 -13.58 9.57 10.41
CA GLY A 326 -14.12 8.98 11.62
C GLY A 326 -13.05 8.37 12.54
N PRO A 327 -13.47 7.62 13.56
CA PRO A 327 -12.57 7.07 14.58
C PRO A 327 -11.76 5.89 14.07
N ARG A 328 -10.52 5.71 14.54
CA ARG A 328 -9.64 4.62 14.11
C ARG A 328 -10.19 3.24 14.51
N GLY A 329 -9.77 2.20 13.80
CA GLY A 329 -9.93 0.81 14.22
C GLY A 329 -8.71 0.33 14.99
N LEU A 330 -8.89 -0.23 16.18
CA LEU A 330 -7.82 -0.68 17.09
C LEU A 330 -8.07 -2.14 17.55
N ALA A 331 -7.51 -2.52 18.69
CA ALA A 331 -7.51 -3.90 19.19
C ALA A 331 -8.92 -4.50 19.38
N GLY A 332 -9.96 -3.69 19.63
CA GLY A 332 -11.34 -4.17 19.77
C GLY A 332 -11.89 -4.86 18.51
N SER A 333 -11.31 -4.58 17.35
CA SER A 333 -11.58 -5.31 16.10
C SER A 333 -11.37 -6.83 16.21
N LEU A 334 -10.42 -7.29 17.04
CA LEU A 334 -10.14 -8.71 17.22
C LEU A 334 -11.30 -9.46 17.89
N LEU A 335 -12.06 -8.78 18.77
CA LEU A 335 -13.28 -9.34 19.36
C LEU A 335 -14.36 -9.54 18.29
N VAL A 336 -14.51 -8.57 17.38
CA VAL A 336 -15.45 -8.64 16.26
C VAL A 336 -15.05 -9.76 15.30
N ILE A 337 -13.76 -9.89 14.99
CA ILE A 337 -13.23 -10.99 14.17
C ILE A 337 -13.51 -12.36 14.81
N LYS A 338 -13.32 -12.51 16.13
CA LYS A 338 -13.61 -13.77 16.83
C LYS A 338 -15.08 -14.16 16.75
N ILE A 339 -15.98 -13.18 16.87
CA ILE A 339 -17.42 -13.40 16.79
C ILE A 339 -17.84 -13.72 15.35
N ALA A 340 -17.35 -12.95 14.37
CA ALA A 340 -17.64 -13.18 12.96
C ALA A 340 -17.16 -14.56 12.49
N GLY A 341 -15.92 -14.93 12.83
CA GLY A 341 -15.34 -16.22 12.48
C GLY A 341 -16.10 -17.39 13.10
N GLU A 342 -16.57 -17.25 14.34
CA GLU A 342 -17.40 -18.27 15.01
C GLU A 342 -18.75 -18.44 14.32
N LEU A 343 -19.45 -17.34 14.06
CA LEU A 343 -20.75 -17.38 13.39
C LEU A 343 -20.65 -17.96 11.97
N ALA A 344 -19.61 -17.58 11.23
CA ALA A 344 -19.30 -18.18 9.93
C ALA A 344 -19.04 -19.70 10.03
N GLN A 345 -18.33 -20.13 11.08
CA GLN A 345 -18.07 -21.55 11.35
C GLN A 345 -19.35 -22.32 11.69
N GLN A 346 -20.32 -21.67 12.32
CA GLN A 346 -21.66 -22.20 12.61
C GLN A 346 -22.60 -22.18 11.39
N GLY A 347 -22.12 -21.69 10.24
CA GLY A 347 -22.89 -21.66 9.00
C GLY A 347 -23.91 -20.53 8.90
N LYS A 348 -23.79 -19.50 9.74
CA LYS A 348 -24.60 -18.28 9.62
C LYS A 348 -24.34 -17.58 8.30
N ASN A 349 -25.37 -16.93 7.76
CA ASN A 349 -25.22 -16.16 6.52
C ASN A 349 -24.58 -14.79 6.79
N MET A 350 -24.10 -14.13 5.73
CA MET A 350 -23.36 -12.87 5.84
C MET A 350 -24.16 -11.76 6.55
N SER A 351 -25.46 -11.64 6.28
CA SER A 351 -26.32 -10.62 6.92
C SER A 351 -26.44 -10.84 8.42
N GLU A 352 -26.70 -12.09 8.85
CA GLU A 352 -26.76 -12.42 10.28
C GLU A 352 -25.44 -12.11 11.00
N ILE A 353 -24.31 -12.39 10.35
CA ILE A 353 -22.98 -12.11 10.90
C ILE A 353 -22.77 -10.60 11.03
N VAL A 354 -23.07 -9.83 9.98
CA VAL A 354 -22.93 -8.38 9.97
C VAL A 354 -23.81 -7.75 11.05
N ASP A 355 -25.06 -8.17 11.21
CA ASP A 355 -25.99 -7.65 12.21
C ASP A 355 -25.46 -7.82 13.64
N VAL A 356 -24.94 -9.00 13.97
CA VAL A 356 -24.34 -9.26 15.29
C VAL A 356 -23.08 -8.43 15.48
N CYS A 357 -22.20 -8.41 14.48
CA CYS A 357 -20.93 -7.67 14.57
C CYS A 357 -21.15 -6.16 14.70
N GLN A 358 -22.16 -5.60 14.05
CA GLN A 358 -22.53 -4.19 14.18
C GLN A 358 -23.04 -3.86 15.59
N LYS A 359 -23.84 -4.74 16.19
CA LYS A 359 -24.30 -4.60 17.59
C LYS A 359 -23.12 -4.63 18.54
N VAL A 360 -22.21 -5.58 18.39
CA VAL A 360 -20.98 -5.68 19.20
C VAL A 360 -20.14 -4.41 19.04
N ARG A 361 -19.90 -3.96 17.81
CA ARG A 361 -19.19 -2.71 17.50
C ARG A 361 -19.79 -1.50 18.21
N GLY A 362 -21.12 -1.42 18.32
CA GLY A 362 -21.82 -0.36 19.05
C GLY A 362 -21.45 -0.31 20.54
N HIS A 363 -21.19 -1.48 21.13
CA HIS A 363 -20.98 -1.70 22.57
C HIS A 363 -19.51 -1.91 22.96
N LEU A 364 -18.57 -1.58 22.09
CA LEU A 364 -17.14 -1.72 22.34
C LEU A 364 -16.39 -0.42 22.10
N ARG A 365 -15.45 -0.08 22.98
CA ARG A 365 -14.56 1.07 22.84
C ARG A 365 -13.15 0.73 23.27
N THR A 366 -12.18 1.32 22.59
CA THR A 366 -10.75 1.10 22.82
C THR A 366 -10.03 2.43 22.99
N ILE A 367 -9.05 2.47 23.89
CA ILE A 367 -8.11 3.59 23.99
C ILE A 367 -6.68 3.11 24.18
N GLY A 368 -5.76 3.64 23.38
CA GLY A 368 -4.33 3.39 23.50
C GLY A 368 -3.63 4.38 24.43
N LEU A 369 -2.58 3.94 25.09
CA LEU A 369 -1.65 4.77 25.86
C LEU A 369 -0.22 4.33 25.57
N SER A 370 0.69 5.29 25.42
CA SER A 370 2.11 5.00 25.21
C SER A 370 3.01 5.97 25.94
N ALA A 371 4.16 5.46 26.38
CA ALA A 371 5.28 6.22 26.92
C ALA A 371 6.44 6.35 25.92
N SER A 372 6.26 5.89 24.67
CA SER A 372 7.33 5.95 23.65
C SER A 372 6.82 6.00 22.21
N GLY A 373 7.72 6.40 21.32
CA GLY A 373 7.60 6.30 19.87
C GLY A 373 7.61 4.87 19.33
N ILE A 374 7.33 4.74 18.03
CA ILE A 374 7.54 3.50 17.29
C ILE A 374 8.90 3.57 16.60
N ARG A 375 9.64 2.46 16.65
CA ARG A 375 10.84 2.28 15.85
C ARG A 375 10.65 1.13 14.86
N ALA A 376 10.10 1.45 13.69
CA ALA A 376 9.98 0.49 12.59
C ALA A 376 11.38 0.18 11.99
N PRO A 377 11.61 -1.05 11.51
CA PRO A 377 12.87 -1.43 10.85
C PRO A 377 13.26 -0.44 9.74
N GLY A 378 14.48 0.09 9.82
CA GLY A 378 15.04 1.01 8.84
C GLY A 378 14.37 2.39 8.76
N GLN A 379 13.52 2.75 9.73
CA GLN A 379 12.98 4.11 9.90
C GLN A 379 13.55 4.77 11.17
N GLN A 380 13.60 6.11 11.15
CA GLN A 380 13.78 6.88 12.38
C GLN A 380 12.52 6.78 13.24
N GLN A 381 12.66 7.04 14.54
CA GLN A 381 11.52 7.00 15.47
C GLN A 381 10.44 8.00 15.01
N SER A 382 9.19 7.53 14.91
CA SER A 382 8.11 8.28 14.28
C SER A 382 7.71 9.55 15.03
N PHE A 383 7.97 9.61 16.34
CA PHE A 383 7.73 10.78 17.20
C PHE A 383 8.59 10.69 18.48
N ASP A 384 9.08 11.85 18.91
CA ASP A 384 9.91 12.00 20.11
C ASP A 384 9.00 12.38 21.29
N LEU A 385 8.68 11.40 22.14
CA LEU A 385 8.19 11.62 23.50
C LEU A 385 9.41 11.71 24.40
N LYS A 386 9.48 12.71 25.27
CA LYS A 386 10.55 12.75 26.27
C LYS A 386 10.42 11.59 27.23
N ASP A 387 11.50 11.22 27.90
CA ASP A 387 11.55 10.11 28.86
C ASP A 387 10.53 10.26 30.01
N ASP A 388 10.06 11.48 30.29
CA ASP A 388 9.07 11.78 31.33
C ASP A 388 7.67 12.11 30.78
N GLU A 389 7.39 11.75 29.53
CA GLU A 389 6.12 12.01 28.85
C GLU A 389 5.37 10.71 28.48
N MET A 390 4.05 10.84 28.38
CA MET A 390 3.15 9.81 27.86
C MET A 390 2.08 10.45 26.98
N GLU A 391 1.51 9.67 26.07
CA GLU A 391 0.46 10.12 25.16
C GLU A 391 -0.78 9.24 25.30
N LEU A 392 -1.91 9.89 25.62
CA LEU A 392 -3.23 9.28 25.70
C LEU A 392 -3.86 9.28 24.32
N GLY A 393 -4.42 8.14 23.94
CA GLY A 393 -5.18 7.98 22.70
C GLY A 393 -4.31 7.81 21.46
N MET A 394 -3.08 7.35 21.60
CA MET A 394 -2.18 7.18 20.47
C MET A 394 -2.62 6.00 19.58
N GLY A 395 -2.45 6.13 18.27
CA GLY A 395 -2.84 5.11 17.30
C GLY A 395 -1.80 4.02 17.10
N ILE A 396 -2.18 2.93 16.42
CA ILE A 396 -1.30 1.78 16.17
C ILE A 396 -0.22 2.05 15.11
N HIS A 397 -0.32 3.09 14.28
CA HIS A 397 0.77 3.49 13.37
C HIS A 397 1.57 4.67 13.92
N GLY A 398 1.32 5.06 15.17
CA GLY A 398 2.02 6.17 15.80
C GLY A 398 1.38 7.52 15.56
N GLU A 399 0.12 7.53 15.13
CA GLU A 399 -0.63 8.75 14.95
C GLU A 399 -0.89 9.38 16.32
N SER A 400 -0.72 10.71 16.39
CA SER A 400 -0.89 11.48 17.62
C SER A 400 -2.22 11.17 18.31
N GLY A 401 -2.16 11.15 19.64
CA GLY A 401 -3.30 10.97 20.51
C GLY A 401 -3.99 12.28 20.85
N VAL A 402 -4.94 12.20 21.78
CA VAL A 402 -5.72 13.35 22.25
C VAL A 402 -4.88 14.31 23.09
N GLN A 403 -3.91 13.77 23.83
CA GLN A 403 -3.23 14.53 24.85
C GLN A 403 -1.86 13.95 25.17
N LYS A 404 -0.83 14.81 25.11
CA LYS A 404 0.49 14.56 25.69
C LYS A 404 0.52 15.05 27.13
N LEU A 405 1.05 14.22 28.02
CA LEU A 405 1.06 14.41 29.47
C LEU A 405 2.43 14.05 30.03
N LYS A 406 2.72 14.53 31.25
CA LYS A 406 3.82 13.94 32.03
C LYS A 406 3.45 12.51 32.42
N LEU A 407 4.46 11.65 32.53
CA LEU A 407 4.28 10.27 32.94
C LEU A 407 3.61 10.23 34.32
N LEU A 408 2.41 9.67 34.36
CA LEU A 408 1.61 9.55 35.58
C LEU A 408 1.88 8.22 36.29
N PRO A 409 1.64 8.14 37.61
CA PRO A 409 1.52 6.85 38.28
C PRO A 409 0.45 5.99 37.59
N LEU A 410 0.74 4.69 37.41
CA LEU A 410 -0.09 3.78 36.61
C LEU A 410 -1.58 3.81 37.00
N ARG A 411 -1.90 3.87 38.30
CA ARG A 411 -3.29 3.94 38.76
C ARG A 411 -4.04 5.16 38.20
N GLN A 412 -3.36 6.32 38.12
CA GLN A 412 -3.92 7.54 37.53
C GLN A 412 -4.01 7.42 36.00
N THR A 413 -3.03 6.78 35.38
CA THR A 413 -3.04 6.48 33.94
C THR A 413 -4.24 5.62 33.55
N ILE A 414 -4.54 4.57 34.32
CA ILE A 414 -5.69 3.68 34.10
C ILE A 414 -7.01 4.40 34.33
N ASP A 415 -7.12 5.16 35.41
CA ASP A 415 -8.31 5.98 35.70
C ASP A 415 -8.59 6.98 34.58
N LEU A 416 -7.56 7.68 34.10
CA LEU A 416 -7.67 8.60 32.96
C LEU A 416 -8.14 7.87 31.68
N ALA A 417 -7.57 6.71 31.37
CA ALA A 417 -7.93 5.92 30.21
C ALA A 417 -9.39 5.47 30.25
N LEU A 418 -9.83 4.87 31.37
CA LEU A 418 -11.19 4.37 31.53
C LEU A 418 -12.21 5.52 31.53
N ARG A 419 -11.90 6.66 32.15
CA ARG A 419 -12.74 7.86 32.04
C ARG A 419 -12.94 8.28 30.60
N GLN A 420 -11.90 8.29 29.77
CA GLN A 420 -12.06 8.63 28.35
C GLN A 420 -13.03 7.67 27.62
N LEU A 421 -13.11 6.39 28.03
CA LEU A 421 -14.08 5.44 27.48
C LEU A 421 -15.52 5.71 27.94
N PHE A 422 -15.73 6.27 29.15
CA PHE A 422 -17.05 6.38 29.79
C PHE A 422 -17.65 7.80 29.78
N ILE A 423 -16.82 8.83 29.72
CA ILE A 423 -17.25 10.24 29.71
C ILE A 423 -16.70 11.02 28.52
N GLY A 424 -15.89 10.38 27.67
CA GLY A 424 -15.37 11.00 26.46
C GLY A 424 -16.43 11.22 25.36
N PRO A 425 -16.04 11.83 24.23
CA PRO A 425 -16.95 12.16 23.13
C PRO A 425 -17.57 10.93 22.47
N ARG A 426 -16.99 9.74 22.69
CA ARG A 426 -17.47 8.45 22.19
C ARG A 426 -17.75 7.47 23.32
N THR A 427 -18.48 7.94 24.33
CA THR A 427 -18.79 7.15 25.52
C THR A 427 -19.41 5.77 25.20
N LEU A 428 -19.03 4.79 26.00
CA LEU A 428 -19.72 3.53 26.13
C LEU A 428 -20.83 3.67 27.17
N ASP A 429 -22.08 3.44 26.75
CA ASP A 429 -23.24 3.48 27.64
C ASP A 429 -23.24 2.30 28.63
N LEU A 430 -22.76 2.57 29.84
CA LEU A 430 -22.71 1.62 30.96
C LEU A 430 -23.54 2.16 32.13
N HIS A 431 -24.31 1.27 32.75
CA HIS A 431 -24.98 1.49 34.02
C HIS A 431 -24.22 0.77 35.15
N PRO A 432 -24.41 1.17 36.41
CA PRO A 432 -23.97 0.36 37.55
C PRO A 432 -24.45 -1.08 37.40
N ASP A 433 -23.64 -2.04 37.83
CA ASP A 433 -23.84 -3.49 37.73
C ASP A 433 -23.81 -4.08 36.31
N ALA A 434 -23.45 -3.29 35.29
CA ALA A 434 -23.26 -3.81 33.94
C ALA A 434 -22.10 -4.83 33.89
N SER A 435 -22.32 -5.92 33.14
CA SER A 435 -21.29 -6.94 32.89
C SER A 435 -20.42 -6.54 31.70
N VAL A 436 -19.10 -6.64 31.86
CA VAL A 436 -18.13 -6.22 30.84
C VAL A 436 -17.06 -7.28 30.61
N LEU A 437 -16.53 -7.29 29.38
CA LEU A 437 -15.25 -7.90 29.04
C LEU A 437 -14.19 -6.79 29.00
N LEU A 438 -13.09 -7.02 29.72
CA LEU A 438 -11.90 -6.19 29.67
C LEU A 438 -10.88 -6.85 28.75
N PHE A 439 -10.35 -6.09 27.78
CA PHE A 439 -9.25 -6.53 26.93
C PHE A 439 -8.09 -5.56 27.04
N VAL A 440 -6.99 -6.03 27.66
CA VAL A 440 -5.72 -5.32 27.80
C VAL A 440 -4.77 -5.79 26.71
N ASN A 441 -4.48 -4.93 25.74
CA ASN A 441 -3.59 -5.27 24.64
C ASN A 441 -2.23 -4.58 24.81
N ASN A 442 -1.15 -5.34 24.72
CA ASN A 442 0.22 -4.83 24.70
C ASN A 442 0.56 -4.31 23.30
N LEU A 443 1.06 -3.07 23.21
CA LEU A 443 1.49 -2.47 21.95
C LEU A 443 2.91 -2.93 21.54
N GLY A 444 3.54 -3.77 22.35
CA GLY A 444 4.73 -4.57 22.01
C GLY A 444 5.95 -4.31 22.90
N GLY A 445 5.97 -3.19 23.63
CA GLY A 445 7.09 -2.81 24.50
C GLY A 445 6.89 -3.10 25.99
N CYS A 446 5.69 -3.49 26.43
CA CYS A 446 5.44 -3.84 27.84
C CYS A 446 5.91 -5.26 28.16
N SER A 447 6.46 -5.45 29.35
CA SER A 447 6.80 -6.76 29.91
C SER A 447 5.56 -7.44 30.49
N ASN A 448 5.59 -8.77 30.61
CA ASN A 448 4.51 -9.53 31.25
C ASN A 448 4.26 -9.12 32.72
N LEU A 449 5.30 -8.65 33.43
CA LEU A 449 5.16 -8.11 34.79
C LEU A 449 4.31 -6.83 34.79
N GLU A 450 4.61 -5.90 33.88
CA GLU A 450 3.82 -4.67 33.74
C GLU A 450 2.38 -4.98 33.33
N LEU A 451 2.17 -5.92 32.39
CA LEU A 451 0.82 -6.33 31.99
C LEU A 451 -0.01 -6.88 33.16
N GLY A 452 0.59 -7.69 34.04
CA GLY A 452 -0.08 -8.18 35.24
C GLY A 452 -0.54 -7.05 36.17
N ILE A 453 0.30 -6.02 36.35
CA ILE A 453 -0.03 -4.84 37.16
C ILE A 453 -1.13 -4.01 36.47
N ILE A 454 -1.02 -3.78 35.16
CA ILE A 454 -2.02 -3.07 34.36
C ILE A 454 -3.40 -3.74 34.47
N VAL A 455 -3.45 -5.07 34.34
CA VAL A 455 -4.69 -5.85 34.48
C VAL A 455 -5.29 -5.69 35.87
N LYS A 456 -4.47 -5.84 36.93
CA LYS A 456 -4.93 -5.65 38.32
C LYS A 456 -5.56 -4.26 38.50
N GLU A 457 -4.85 -3.21 38.13
CA GLU A 457 -5.31 -1.83 38.33
C GLU A 457 -6.57 -1.53 37.49
N ALA A 458 -6.68 -2.08 36.27
CA ALA A 458 -7.86 -1.91 35.43
C ALA A 458 -9.09 -2.62 35.99
N ILE A 459 -8.95 -3.84 36.52
CA ILE A 459 -10.05 -4.57 37.16
C ILE A 459 -10.51 -3.82 38.42
N GLU A 460 -9.59 -3.46 39.31
CA GLU A 460 -9.92 -2.74 40.54
C GLU A 460 -10.62 -1.40 40.25
N ASN A 461 -10.22 -0.69 39.19
CA ASN A 461 -10.88 0.55 38.78
C ASN A 461 -12.30 0.29 38.26
N LEU A 462 -12.52 -0.72 37.43
CA LEU A 462 -13.86 -1.08 36.93
C LEU A 462 -14.79 -1.53 38.06
N GLU A 463 -14.29 -2.32 39.02
CA GLU A 463 -15.05 -2.77 40.19
C GLU A 463 -15.42 -1.60 41.12
N GLN A 464 -14.53 -0.62 41.30
CA GLN A 464 -14.83 0.63 42.01
C GLN A 464 -15.95 1.45 41.35
N GLN A 465 -16.16 1.26 40.05
CA GLN A 465 -17.28 1.86 39.30
C GLN A 465 -18.53 0.96 39.28
N HIS A 466 -18.58 -0.09 40.12
CA HIS A 466 -19.66 -1.07 40.19
C HIS A 466 -19.88 -1.86 38.90
N LEU A 467 -18.85 -2.08 38.09
CA LEU A 467 -18.95 -2.92 36.89
C LEU A 467 -18.50 -4.35 37.20
N HIS A 468 -19.15 -5.33 36.57
CA HIS A 468 -18.80 -6.75 36.74
C HIS A 468 -17.92 -7.23 35.58
N VAL A 469 -16.62 -7.37 35.84
CA VAL A 469 -15.67 -7.93 34.87
C VAL A 469 -15.88 -9.45 34.76
N LYS A 470 -16.56 -9.92 33.70
CA LYS A 470 -16.85 -11.34 33.49
C LYS A 470 -15.72 -12.08 32.79
N ARG A 471 -14.93 -11.38 31.99
CA ARG A 471 -13.82 -11.95 31.24
C ARG A 471 -12.72 -10.93 31.05
N VAL A 472 -11.48 -11.40 31.16
CA VAL A 472 -10.28 -10.64 30.86
C VAL A 472 -9.52 -11.32 29.73
N ILE A 473 -9.14 -10.54 28.72
CA ILE A 473 -8.19 -10.94 27.68
C ILE A 473 -6.96 -10.05 27.85
N CYS A 474 -5.77 -10.65 27.87
CA CYS A 474 -4.53 -9.89 28.02
C CYS A 474 -3.42 -10.51 27.16
N GLY A 475 -2.66 -9.66 26.45
CA GLY A 475 -1.47 -10.10 25.72
C GLY A 475 -1.06 -9.17 24.59
N GLU A 476 -0.02 -9.58 23.86
CA GLU A 476 0.42 -8.97 22.60
C GLU A 476 -0.47 -9.48 21.46
N MET A 477 -1.53 -8.72 21.16
CA MET A 477 -2.57 -9.17 20.24
C MET A 477 -2.63 -8.31 18.97
N MET A 478 -2.57 -6.99 19.13
CA MET A 478 -2.41 -6.03 18.04
C MET A 478 -1.32 -5.04 18.44
N THR A 479 -0.11 -5.28 17.98
CA THR A 479 1.07 -4.52 18.41
C THR A 479 1.29 -3.28 17.54
N SER A 480 2.33 -2.54 17.87
CA SER A 480 2.91 -1.49 17.05
C SER A 480 4.43 -1.53 17.22
N PHE A 481 5.04 -2.56 16.63
CA PHE A 481 6.44 -2.96 16.85
C PHE A 481 6.83 -2.98 18.33
N ASN A 482 7.71 -2.07 18.74
CA ASN A 482 8.33 -2.01 20.05
C ASN A 482 7.72 -0.93 20.96
N MET A 483 6.54 -0.41 20.60
CA MET A 483 5.90 0.69 21.33
C MET A 483 5.68 0.30 22.79
N LYS A 484 6.32 1.04 23.71
CA LYS A 484 6.12 0.93 25.16
C LYS A 484 4.76 1.52 25.54
N GLY A 485 3.72 0.71 25.41
CA GLY A 485 2.35 1.12 25.66
C GLY A 485 1.38 -0.04 25.69
N PHE A 486 0.14 0.25 26.05
CA PHE A 486 -0.96 -0.70 26.07
C PHE A 486 -2.25 0.00 25.63
N SER A 487 -3.23 -0.78 25.22
CA SER A 487 -4.60 -0.28 25.01
C SER A 487 -5.59 -1.02 25.88
N LEU A 488 -6.59 -0.29 26.36
CA LEU A 488 -7.73 -0.84 27.09
C LEU A 488 -8.95 -0.85 26.17
N THR A 489 -9.52 -2.04 25.97
CA THR A 489 -10.81 -2.22 25.31
C THR A 489 -11.82 -2.69 26.35
N VAL A 490 -12.98 -2.04 26.39
CA VAL A 490 -14.14 -2.48 27.18
C VAL A 490 -15.28 -2.82 26.23
N LEU A 491 -15.83 -4.02 26.39
CA LEU A 491 -17.01 -4.50 25.69
C LEU A 491 -18.13 -4.74 26.70
N LYS A 492 -19.26 -4.05 26.56
CA LYS A 492 -20.48 -4.33 27.33
C LYS A 492 -21.06 -5.67 26.88
N LEU A 493 -21.27 -6.57 27.83
CA LEU A 493 -21.89 -7.88 27.59
C LEU A 493 -23.41 -7.76 27.80
N ALA A 494 -24.18 -8.42 26.96
CA ALA A 494 -25.59 -8.63 27.25
C ALA A 494 -25.72 -9.63 28.42
N THR A 495 -26.82 -9.58 29.16
CA THR A 495 -27.13 -10.52 30.26
C THR A 495 -27.01 -12.00 29.85
N ASP A 496 -27.09 -12.29 28.55
CA ASP A 496 -27.15 -13.64 28.00
C ASP A 496 -25.84 -14.05 27.28
N MET A 497 -24.81 -13.19 27.26
CA MET A 497 -23.49 -13.49 26.68
C MET A 497 -22.55 -14.11 27.73
N SER A 498 -22.88 -15.33 28.17
CA SER A 498 -22.02 -16.16 29.01
C SER A 498 -20.96 -16.91 28.20
#